data_AF-A0A640T8K9-F1
#
_entry.id   AF-A0A640T8K9-F1
#
_cell.length_a   1.000
_cell.length_b   1.000
_cell.length_c   1.000
_cell.angle_alpha   90.00
_cell.angle_beta   90.00
_cell.angle_gamma   90.00
#
_symmetry.space_group_name_H-M   'P 1'
#
loop_
_entity.id
_entity.type
_entity.pdbx_description
1 polymer ?
#
loop_
_entity_poly.entity_id
_entity_poly.type
_entity_poly.pdbx_seq_one_letter_code
_entity_poly.pdbx_strand_id
1 'polypeptide(L)'
;MSRSRARATTTLALLLLATTACTAVERESTPAPHTTTPPPVTRHAKQLTLPLDAYALTVNETHVVEDAQDILMRRCMNNRGMEWKPLPHVDAQDTEPPNVRRYGAGEAQALRYGYHLPPDPPSVVRRNRAWEERDALPAAIQRAAYGSSGKGGCLKTAQHQLVGDTAPPDYHAFNQLTGTALETSRHAPEVRDAQRKWHLCMAKAGFDYPEPVAALTSERWNTPASTPAERATARADVTCQRSAKVMAVWAAAETRIQRRLIQHNSYRLHEAKSRKARWLSAARRVLNHEGRTNHQHHLSDQ
;
A
#
# COMPACT_ATOMS: atom_id res chain seq x y z
N MET A 1 -42.36 -32.80 -42.70
CA MET A 1 -43.63 -33.43 -43.13
C MET A 1 -44.79 -32.71 -42.46
N SER A 2 -45.78 -32.37 -43.27
CA SER A 2 -46.86 -31.38 -43.04
C SER A 2 -47.98 -31.86 -42.12
N ARG A 3 -48.63 -30.91 -41.41
CA ARG A 3 -50.10 -30.75 -41.17
C ARG A 3 -50.30 -29.75 -40.02
N SER A 4 -50.59 -28.47 -40.32
CA SER A 4 -51.94 -27.88 -40.45
C SER A 4 -52.77 -27.86 -39.16
N ARG A 5 -53.12 -26.65 -38.67
CA ARG A 5 -54.52 -26.26 -38.38
C ARG A 5 -54.62 -24.77 -38.01
N ALA A 6 -55.51 -24.09 -38.72
CA ALA A 6 -55.96 -22.72 -38.51
C ALA A 6 -57.28 -22.69 -37.71
N ARG A 7 -57.73 -21.45 -37.42
CA ARG A 7 -59.03 -20.99 -36.87
C ARG A 7 -59.01 -20.80 -35.34
N ALA A 8 -59.59 -19.77 -34.74
CA ALA A 8 -60.26 -18.53 -35.17
C ALA A 8 -60.61 -17.77 -33.86
N THR A 9 -60.45 -16.44 -33.84
CA THR A 9 -61.39 -15.40 -33.32
C THR A 9 -62.34 -15.76 -32.16
N THR A 10 -62.61 -14.99 -31.10
CA THR A 10 -62.65 -13.55 -30.83
C THR A 10 -63.26 -13.45 -29.42
N THR A 11 -62.84 -12.52 -28.56
CA THR A 11 -63.77 -11.60 -27.87
C THR A 11 -63.02 -10.55 -27.06
N LEU A 12 -63.49 -9.34 -27.25
CA LEU A 12 -63.02 -8.05 -26.78
C LEU A 12 -63.84 -7.69 -25.52
N ALA A 13 -63.19 -7.21 -24.46
CA ALA A 13 -63.88 -6.48 -23.40
C ALA A 13 -63.02 -5.29 -22.97
N LEU A 14 -63.48 -4.11 -23.39
CA LEU A 14 -63.00 -2.79 -23.01
C LEU A 14 -63.18 -2.56 -21.51
N LEU A 15 -62.22 -1.86 -20.89
CA LEU A 15 -62.50 -0.93 -19.82
C LEU A 15 -61.61 0.32 -19.98
N LEU A 16 -62.28 1.44 -20.18
CA LEU A 16 -61.75 2.80 -20.24
C LEU A 16 -61.22 3.24 -18.86
N LEU A 17 -60.24 4.15 -18.83
CA LEU A 17 -60.46 5.57 -18.49
C LEU A 17 -59.14 6.37 -18.38
N ALA A 18 -59.13 7.47 -19.15
CA ALA A 18 -58.55 8.80 -18.93
C ALA A 18 -57.11 8.95 -18.37
N THR A 19 -56.28 9.74 -19.05
CA THR A 19 -56.12 11.19 -18.78
C THR A 19 -55.09 11.84 -19.72
N THR A 20 -55.50 12.97 -20.32
CA THR A 20 -54.74 14.20 -20.61
C THR A 20 -53.39 14.14 -21.35
N ALA A 21 -53.43 14.62 -22.59
CA ALA A 21 -52.29 15.17 -23.31
C ALA A 21 -51.91 16.57 -22.77
N CYS A 22 -50.62 16.78 -22.50
CA CYS A 22 -49.97 18.08 -22.59
C CYS A 22 -48.53 17.87 -23.07
N THR A 23 -48.24 18.44 -24.24
CA THR A 23 -46.93 18.53 -24.88
C THR A 23 -46.00 19.44 -24.09
N ALA A 24 -44.77 19.01 -23.81
CA ALA A 24 -43.71 19.89 -23.34
C ALA A 24 -42.36 19.49 -23.96
N VAL A 25 -42.02 20.25 -25.01
CA VAL A 25 -40.70 20.73 -25.45
C VAL A 25 -39.49 19.95 -24.93
N GLU A 26 -38.76 19.33 -25.87
CA GLU A 26 -37.39 18.87 -25.70
C GLU A 26 -36.50 20.01 -25.19
N ARG A 27 -36.03 19.89 -23.95
CA ARG A 27 -34.86 20.63 -23.47
C ARG A 27 -33.64 19.76 -23.63
N GLU A 28 -32.92 20.04 -24.69
CA GLU A 28 -31.54 19.62 -24.91
C GLU A 28 -30.71 19.99 -23.67
N SER A 29 -30.36 18.96 -22.89
CA SER A 29 -29.59 19.13 -21.66
C SER A 29 -28.12 19.19 -22.03
N THR A 30 -27.55 20.40 -21.97
CA THR A 30 -26.12 20.64 -22.07
C THR A 30 -25.36 19.75 -21.08
N PRO A 31 -24.27 19.06 -21.48
CA PRO A 31 -23.51 18.23 -20.56
C PRO A 31 -22.87 19.10 -19.49
N ALA A 32 -23.20 18.85 -18.22
CA ALA A 32 -22.48 19.44 -17.10
C ALA A 32 -21.01 19.00 -17.14
N PRO A 33 -20.04 19.87 -16.81
CA PRO A 33 -18.64 19.46 -16.74
C PRO A 33 -18.51 18.38 -15.67
N HIS A 34 -18.09 17.19 -16.10
CA HIS A 34 -17.74 16.10 -15.19
C HIS A 34 -16.50 16.52 -14.39
N THR A 35 -16.70 17.21 -13.27
CA THR A 35 -15.72 17.24 -12.18
C THR A 35 -15.49 15.80 -11.76
N THR A 36 -14.45 15.21 -12.34
CA THR A 36 -14.01 13.85 -12.08
C THR A 36 -13.30 13.86 -10.73
N THR A 37 -14.06 13.99 -9.66
CA THR A 37 -13.56 13.64 -8.34
C THR A 37 -13.51 12.11 -8.34
N PRO A 38 -12.32 11.49 -8.19
CA PRO A 38 -12.25 10.04 -8.12
C PRO A 38 -13.11 9.58 -6.92
N PRO A 39 -13.93 8.52 -7.08
CA PRO A 39 -14.70 8.01 -5.98
C PRO A 39 -13.75 7.64 -4.82
N PRO A 40 -14.15 7.88 -3.56
CA PRO A 40 -13.34 7.50 -2.42
C PRO A 40 -13.06 6.00 -2.52
N VAL A 41 -11.77 5.65 -2.48
CA VAL A 41 -11.30 4.27 -2.42
C VAL A 41 -12.14 3.54 -1.36
N THR A 42 -12.77 2.45 -1.77
CA THR A 42 -13.78 1.74 -1.00
C THR A 42 -13.34 1.53 0.46
N ARG A 43 -14.22 1.93 1.40
CA ARG A 43 -14.12 1.79 2.87
C ARG A 43 -13.84 0.36 3.39
N HIS A 44 -13.62 -0.62 2.52
CA HIS A 44 -13.41 -2.02 2.89
C HIS A 44 -11.95 -2.40 3.13
N ALA A 45 -10.99 -1.58 2.73
CA ALA A 45 -9.67 -1.59 3.35
C ALA A 45 -9.67 -0.69 4.59
N LYS A 46 -10.48 -1.04 5.62
CA LYS A 46 -10.01 -0.75 6.99
C LYS A 46 -8.62 -1.36 7.04
N GLN A 47 -7.58 -0.55 7.30
CA GLN A 47 -6.18 -0.96 7.27
C GLN A 47 -6.04 -2.37 7.83
N LEU A 48 -5.61 -3.32 6.99
CA LEU A 48 -5.41 -4.69 7.39
C LEU A 48 -4.27 -4.69 8.41
N THR A 49 -4.63 -4.72 9.69
CA THR A 49 -3.66 -4.77 10.79
C THR A 49 -3.51 -6.22 11.24
N LEU A 50 -2.26 -6.66 11.31
CA LEU A 50 -1.87 -7.97 11.82
C LEU A 50 -1.09 -7.82 13.13
N PRO A 51 -1.14 -8.82 14.04
CA PRO A 51 -0.49 -8.72 15.34
C PRO A 51 1.00 -8.33 15.32
N LEU A 52 1.75 -8.81 14.32
CA LEU A 52 3.19 -8.52 14.21
C LEU A 52 3.48 -7.06 13.80
N ASP A 53 2.53 -6.33 13.20
CA ASP A 53 2.71 -4.95 12.76
C ASP A 53 3.11 -4.01 13.92
N ALA A 54 2.79 -4.39 15.16
CA ALA A 54 3.16 -3.64 16.36
C ALA A 54 4.67 -3.62 16.65
N TYR A 55 5.48 -4.46 15.98
CA TYR A 55 6.86 -4.74 16.34
C TYR A 55 7.92 -4.22 15.34
N ALA A 56 7.50 -3.74 14.17
CA ALA A 56 8.38 -3.11 13.17
C ALA A 56 7.88 -1.71 12.80
N LEU A 57 8.78 -0.87 12.29
CA LEU A 57 8.39 0.44 11.77
C LEU A 57 7.52 0.28 10.52
N THR A 58 6.44 1.04 10.43
CA THR A 58 5.71 1.24 9.16
C THR A 58 6.56 2.06 8.19
N VAL A 59 6.17 2.11 6.90
CA VAL A 59 6.87 2.94 5.90
C VAL A 59 6.93 4.40 6.35
N ASN A 60 5.80 4.96 6.79
CA ASN A 60 5.75 6.32 7.32
C ASN A 60 6.66 6.51 8.55
N GLU A 61 6.66 5.56 9.48
CA GLU A 61 7.52 5.60 10.67
C GLU A 61 9.01 5.51 10.31
N THR A 62 9.38 4.77 9.27
CA THR A 62 10.74 4.76 8.72
C THR A 62 11.13 6.12 8.17
N HIS A 63 10.25 6.78 7.41
CA HIS A 63 10.51 8.13 6.88
C HIS A 63 10.72 9.14 8.02
N VAL A 64 9.93 9.06 9.10
CA VAL A 64 10.12 9.90 10.30
C VAL A 64 11.52 9.72 10.91
N VAL A 65 12.00 8.48 11.00
CA VAL A 65 13.33 8.17 11.52
C VAL A 65 14.43 8.68 10.58
N GLU A 66 14.28 8.46 9.28
CA GLU A 66 15.22 8.91 8.26
C GLU A 66 15.32 10.43 8.21
N ASP A 67 14.19 11.15 8.22
CA ASP A 67 14.15 12.62 8.19
C ASP A 67 14.89 13.21 9.40
N ALA A 68 14.68 12.62 10.59
CA ALA A 68 15.39 13.02 11.80
C ALA A 68 16.90 12.74 11.72
N GLN A 69 17.28 11.57 11.21
CA GLN A 69 18.69 11.22 10.99
C GLN A 69 19.33 12.21 10.00
N ASP A 70 18.62 12.57 8.93
CA ASP A 70 19.13 13.43 7.87
C ASP A 70 19.35 14.89 8.32
N ILE A 71 18.50 15.39 9.23
CA ILE A 71 18.73 16.68 9.91
C ILE A 71 20.04 16.66 10.71
N LEU A 72 20.29 15.58 11.46
CA LEU A 72 21.52 15.44 12.24
C LEU A 72 22.74 15.24 11.33
N MET A 73 22.59 14.51 10.23
CA MET A 73 23.62 14.40 9.19
C MET A 73 23.96 15.77 8.62
N ARG A 74 22.95 16.60 8.31
CA ARG A 74 23.19 17.98 7.83
C ARG A 74 24.01 18.80 8.81
N ARG A 75 23.67 18.78 10.10
CA ARG A 75 24.44 19.51 11.13
C ARG A 75 25.89 19.03 11.17
N CYS A 76 26.11 17.72 11.11
CA CYS A 76 27.43 17.13 11.10
C CYS A 76 28.27 17.48 9.86
N MET A 77 27.64 17.50 8.68
CA MET A 77 28.28 17.86 7.42
C MET A 77 28.61 19.36 7.37
N ASN A 78 27.69 20.22 7.82
CA ASN A 78 27.92 21.66 7.92
C ASN A 78 29.10 21.99 8.84
N ASN A 79 29.25 21.27 9.97
CA ASN A 79 30.41 21.43 10.86
C ASN A 79 31.75 21.03 10.19
N ARG A 80 31.71 20.28 9.09
CA ARG A 80 32.87 19.94 8.25
C ARG A 80 33.02 20.88 7.04
N GLY A 81 32.23 21.95 6.96
CA GLY A 81 32.23 22.87 5.82
C GLY A 81 31.67 22.28 4.54
N MET A 82 30.85 21.22 4.63
CA MET A 82 30.26 20.54 3.49
C MET A 82 28.74 20.70 3.49
N GLU A 83 28.17 21.13 2.38
CA GLU A 83 26.71 21.21 2.24
C GLU A 83 26.09 19.82 2.24
N TRP A 84 24.96 19.68 2.94
CA TRP A 84 24.15 18.47 2.92
C TRP A 84 22.67 18.84 2.83
N LYS A 85 22.09 18.61 1.65
CA LYS A 85 20.67 18.90 1.39
C LYS A 85 19.80 17.82 2.02
N PRO A 86 18.86 18.16 2.92
CA PRO A 86 17.94 17.19 3.46
C PRO A 86 17.07 16.55 2.37
N LEU A 87 16.67 15.30 2.60
CA LEU A 87 15.71 14.61 1.74
C LEU A 87 14.35 15.32 1.79
N PRO A 88 13.64 15.39 0.65
CA PRO A 88 12.26 15.82 0.63
C PRO A 88 11.38 14.96 1.55
N HIS A 89 10.48 15.62 2.28
CA HIS A 89 9.48 14.94 3.08
C HIS A 89 8.49 14.16 2.20
N VAL A 90 8.07 13.00 2.69
CA VAL A 90 7.00 12.20 2.09
C VAL A 90 5.77 12.29 2.98
N ASP A 91 4.67 12.72 2.38
CA ASP A 91 3.42 12.88 3.10
C ASP A 91 2.89 11.53 3.58
N ALA A 92 2.40 11.46 4.82
CA ALA A 92 1.92 10.20 5.40
C ALA A 92 0.81 9.54 4.53
N GLN A 93 0.00 10.34 3.84
CA GLN A 93 -1.05 9.89 2.92
C GLN A 93 -0.49 9.22 1.65
N ASP A 94 0.73 9.56 1.26
CA ASP A 94 1.42 9.02 0.09
C ASP A 94 2.16 7.72 0.43
N THR A 95 2.22 7.34 1.72
CA THR A 95 2.80 6.07 2.15
C THR A 95 1.79 4.93 2.05
N GLU A 96 2.25 3.80 1.49
CA GLU A 96 1.42 2.61 1.38
C GLU A 96 1.09 2.06 2.79
N PRO A 97 -0.20 1.85 3.13
CA PRO A 97 -0.56 1.26 4.41
C PRO A 97 -0.03 -0.17 4.56
N PRO A 98 0.27 -0.63 5.78
CA PRO A 98 0.68 -2.02 6.01
C PRO A 98 -0.29 -3.03 5.41
N ASN A 99 0.26 -4.11 4.87
CA ASN A 99 -0.46 -5.29 4.38
C ASN A 99 -1.46 -5.06 3.23
N VAL A 100 -1.51 -3.90 2.58
CA VAL A 100 -2.51 -3.62 1.53
C VAL A 100 -2.46 -4.59 0.34
N ARG A 101 -1.28 -5.13 0.03
CA ARG A 101 -1.07 -6.14 -1.03
C ARG A 101 -0.82 -7.56 -0.51
N ARG A 102 -1.01 -7.79 0.80
CA ARG A 102 -0.58 -9.05 1.46
C ARG A 102 -1.26 -10.29 0.90
N TYR A 103 -2.51 -10.17 0.44
CA TYR A 103 -3.32 -11.30 -0.03
C TYR A 103 -3.81 -11.15 -1.48
N GLY A 104 -3.27 -10.18 -2.24
CA GLY A 104 -3.69 -9.90 -3.61
C GLY A 104 -3.86 -8.41 -3.91
N ALA A 105 -4.25 -8.10 -5.14
CA ALA A 105 -4.51 -6.73 -5.58
C ALA A 105 -5.87 -6.22 -5.04
N GLY A 106 -5.95 -4.92 -4.71
CA GLY A 106 -7.22 -4.28 -4.35
C GLY A 106 -8.08 -3.91 -5.57
N GLU A 107 -9.39 -3.72 -5.37
CA GLU A 107 -10.36 -3.43 -6.45
C GLU A 107 -10.00 -2.18 -7.27
N ALA A 108 -9.72 -1.06 -6.60
CA ALA A 108 -9.36 0.18 -7.28
C ALA A 108 -8.06 0.05 -8.10
N GLN A 109 -7.09 -0.72 -7.58
CA GLN A 109 -5.82 -0.97 -8.28
C GLN A 109 -6.05 -1.87 -9.49
N ALA A 110 -6.76 -2.98 -9.33
CA ALA A 110 -7.10 -3.90 -10.42
C ALA A 110 -7.83 -3.19 -11.57
N LEU A 111 -8.74 -2.26 -11.24
CA LEU A 111 -9.48 -1.50 -12.24
C LEU A 111 -8.59 -0.59 -13.10
N ARG A 112 -7.58 0.03 -12.49
CA ARG A 112 -6.77 1.09 -13.09
C ARG A 112 -5.43 0.59 -13.64
N TYR A 113 -4.79 -0.32 -12.91
CA TYR A 113 -3.43 -0.80 -13.17
C TYR A 113 -3.35 -2.31 -13.39
N GLY A 114 -4.46 -3.05 -13.26
CA GLY A 114 -4.41 -4.51 -13.31
C GLY A 114 -3.55 -5.05 -12.17
N TYR A 115 -2.55 -5.86 -12.51
CA TYR A 115 -1.57 -6.40 -11.58
C TYR A 115 -0.28 -5.54 -11.50
N HIS A 116 -0.17 -4.48 -12.30
CA HIS A 116 0.91 -3.52 -12.15
C HIS A 116 0.77 -2.70 -10.86
N LEU A 117 1.91 -2.27 -10.32
CA LEU A 117 1.94 -1.29 -9.25
C LEU A 117 1.43 0.06 -9.78
N PRO A 118 0.70 0.84 -8.96
CA PRO A 118 0.45 2.23 -9.29
C PRO A 118 1.80 2.96 -9.39
N PRO A 119 1.87 4.05 -10.18
CA PRO A 119 3.03 4.93 -10.14
C PRO A 119 3.21 5.51 -8.74
N ASP A 120 4.46 5.72 -8.35
CA ASP A 120 4.80 6.35 -7.08
C ASP A 120 4.16 7.74 -6.97
N PRO A 121 3.63 8.12 -5.79
CA PRO A 121 3.15 9.47 -5.56
C PRO A 121 4.25 10.53 -5.76
N PRO A 122 3.90 11.79 -6.10
CA PRO A 122 4.89 12.83 -6.35
C PRO A 122 5.88 13.07 -5.22
N SER A 123 5.48 12.94 -3.95
CA SER A 123 6.40 13.11 -2.81
C SER A 123 7.47 12.01 -2.75
N VAL A 124 7.08 10.77 -3.01
CA VAL A 124 7.97 9.61 -3.12
C VAL A 124 8.93 9.77 -4.30
N VAL A 125 8.42 10.18 -5.48
CA VAL A 125 9.26 10.44 -6.66
C VAL A 125 10.34 11.49 -6.37
N ARG A 126 9.98 12.61 -5.71
CA ARG A 126 10.95 13.65 -5.33
C ARG A 126 12.00 13.12 -4.36
N ARG A 127 11.60 12.33 -3.35
CA ARG A 127 12.53 11.73 -2.40
C ARG A 127 13.48 10.75 -3.07
N ASN A 128 12.99 9.89 -3.96
CA ASN A 128 13.79 8.93 -4.70
C ASN A 128 14.83 9.64 -5.59
N ARG A 129 14.43 10.70 -6.32
CA ARG A 129 15.39 11.53 -7.07
C ARG A 129 16.46 12.13 -6.16
N ALA A 130 16.09 12.64 -4.97
CA ALA A 130 17.06 13.20 -4.04
C ALA A 130 18.06 12.15 -3.52
N TRP A 131 17.63 10.89 -3.39
CA TRP A 131 18.53 9.77 -3.10
C TRP A 131 19.50 9.49 -4.26
N GLU A 132 19.02 9.45 -5.50
CA GLU A 132 19.87 9.26 -6.69
C GLU A 132 20.91 10.38 -6.83
N GLU A 133 20.50 11.63 -6.64
CA GLU A 133 21.39 12.80 -6.63
C GLU A 133 22.45 12.69 -5.50
N ARG A 134 22.05 12.15 -4.35
CA ARG A 134 22.94 11.92 -3.21
C ARG A 134 23.96 10.84 -3.49
N ASP A 135 23.59 9.77 -4.20
CA ASP A 135 24.52 8.71 -4.60
C ASP A 135 25.56 9.21 -5.62
N ALA A 136 25.19 10.21 -6.43
CA ALA A 136 26.07 10.87 -7.39
C ALA A 136 27.01 11.94 -6.78
N LEU A 137 26.97 12.18 -5.46
CA LEU A 137 27.83 13.18 -4.81
C LEU A 137 29.33 12.85 -4.94
N PRO A 138 30.21 13.87 -4.95
CA PRO A 138 31.66 13.65 -5.03
C PRO A 138 32.17 12.71 -3.92
N ALA A 139 33.18 11.90 -4.23
CA ALA A 139 33.73 10.90 -3.32
C ALA A 139 34.19 11.47 -1.96
N ALA A 140 34.66 12.71 -1.93
CA ALA A 140 35.03 13.39 -0.68
C ALA A 140 33.81 13.63 0.23
N ILE A 141 32.68 14.07 -0.35
CA ILE A 141 31.41 14.27 0.36
C ILE A 141 30.87 12.91 0.82
N GLN A 142 30.88 11.90 -0.05
CA GLN A 142 30.46 10.53 0.29
C GLN A 142 31.25 9.96 1.47
N ARG A 143 32.58 10.14 1.47
CA ARG A 143 33.45 9.67 2.55
C ARG A 143 33.19 10.42 3.85
N ALA A 144 32.91 11.72 3.81
CA ALA A 144 32.53 12.48 5.00
C ALA A 144 31.16 12.06 5.54
N ALA A 145 30.18 11.83 4.65
CA ALA A 145 28.83 11.43 5.00
C ALA A 145 28.78 10.01 5.58
N TYR A 146 29.39 9.04 4.91
CA TYR A 146 29.20 7.62 5.22
C TYR A 146 30.47 6.89 5.68
N GLY A 147 31.64 7.54 5.66
CA GLY A 147 32.92 6.89 5.92
C GLY A 147 33.33 5.91 4.80
N SER A 148 34.55 5.40 4.86
CA SER A 148 35.09 4.50 3.82
C SER A 148 34.37 3.14 3.73
N SER A 149 33.70 2.71 4.80
CA SER A 149 32.94 1.45 4.85
C SER A 149 31.44 1.61 4.62
N GLY A 150 30.96 2.84 4.36
CA GLY A 150 29.53 3.14 4.24
C GLY A 150 28.76 3.16 5.57
N LYS A 151 29.42 2.91 6.71
CA LYS A 151 28.81 2.83 8.06
C LYS A 151 29.45 3.78 9.08
N GLY A 152 30.28 4.71 8.62
CA GLY A 152 31.03 5.68 9.41
C GLY A 152 30.57 7.12 9.18
N GLY A 153 31.51 8.05 9.27
CA GLY A 153 31.27 9.46 8.92
C GLY A 153 30.17 10.14 9.73
N CYS A 154 29.50 11.08 9.08
CA CYS A 154 28.37 11.79 9.65
C CYS A 154 27.13 10.92 9.89
N LEU A 155 26.94 9.84 9.13
CA LEU A 155 25.89 8.86 9.36
C LEU A 155 26.03 8.25 10.76
N LYS A 156 27.22 7.75 11.12
CA LYS A 156 27.47 7.19 12.45
C LYS A 156 27.30 8.23 13.56
N THR A 157 27.75 9.46 13.32
CA THR A 157 27.59 10.58 14.27
C THR A 157 26.12 10.90 14.50
N ALA A 158 25.34 11.01 13.42
CA ALA A 158 23.91 11.27 13.46
C ALA A 158 23.16 10.13 14.17
N GLN A 159 23.48 8.86 13.88
CA GLN A 159 22.89 7.71 14.54
C GLN A 159 23.17 7.70 16.05
N HIS A 160 24.41 7.96 16.45
CA HIS A 160 24.77 8.05 17.87
C HIS A 160 24.03 9.21 18.58
N GLN A 161 23.90 10.37 17.92
CA GLN A 161 23.11 11.49 18.47
C GLN A 161 21.61 11.19 18.54
N LEU A 162 21.07 10.42 17.59
CA LEU A 162 19.67 10.08 17.53
C LEU A 162 19.30 9.09 18.64
N VAL A 163 19.99 7.95 18.70
CA VAL A 163 19.56 6.80 19.51
C VAL A 163 20.62 6.26 20.47
N GLY A 164 21.80 6.88 20.54
CA GLY A 164 22.93 6.40 21.36
C GLY A 164 23.31 4.97 20.99
N ASP A 165 23.43 4.12 22.01
CA ASP A 165 23.75 2.70 21.86
C ASP A 165 22.52 1.81 21.59
N THR A 166 21.34 2.41 21.37
CA THR A 166 20.15 1.61 21.04
C THR A 166 20.33 0.95 19.68
N ALA A 167 20.38 -0.38 19.66
CA ALA A 167 20.46 -1.15 18.43
C ALA A 167 19.33 -0.80 17.43
N PRO A 168 19.58 -0.91 16.11
CA PRO A 168 18.56 -0.68 15.10
C PRO A 168 17.40 -1.68 15.20
N PRO A 169 16.22 -1.36 14.62
CA PRO A 169 15.15 -2.33 14.45
C PRO A 169 15.64 -3.58 13.72
N ASP A 170 15.25 -4.76 14.23
CA ASP A 170 15.65 -6.05 13.66
C ASP A 170 14.67 -6.46 12.55
N TYR A 171 14.84 -5.85 11.37
CA TYR A 171 13.99 -6.11 10.21
C TYR A 171 14.10 -7.55 9.70
N HIS A 172 15.28 -8.16 9.81
CA HIS A 172 15.48 -9.54 9.37
C HIS A 172 14.60 -10.50 10.18
N ALA A 173 14.59 -10.38 11.51
CA ALA A 173 13.72 -11.17 12.36
C ALA A 173 12.24 -10.96 12.07
N PHE A 174 11.85 -9.70 11.90
CA PHE A 174 10.48 -9.35 11.60
C PHE A 174 10.03 -9.97 10.27
N ASN A 175 10.86 -9.87 9.23
CA ASN A 175 10.60 -10.45 7.92
C ASN A 175 10.53 -11.99 7.99
N GLN A 176 11.39 -12.62 8.79
CA GLN A 176 11.31 -14.06 9.03
C GLN A 176 9.98 -14.45 9.68
N LEU A 177 9.60 -13.81 10.80
CA LEU A 177 8.36 -14.14 11.52
C LEU A 177 7.11 -13.90 10.67
N THR A 178 7.06 -12.78 9.94
CA THR A 178 5.93 -12.45 9.06
C THR A 178 5.87 -13.36 7.83
N GLY A 179 7.02 -13.74 7.27
CA GLY A 179 7.11 -14.73 6.18
C GLY A 179 6.64 -16.11 6.63
N THR A 180 7.11 -16.60 7.79
CA THR A 180 6.65 -17.86 8.38
C THR A 180 5.13 -17.83 8.65
N ALA A 181 4.61 -16.73 9.18
CA ALA A 181 3.18 -16.61 9.43
C ALA A 181 2.35 -16.68 8.15
N LEU A 182 2.76 -15.93 7.11
CA LEU A 182 2.10 -15.91 5.81
C LEU A 182 2.10 -17.30 5.18
N GLU A 183 3.27 -17.94 5.09
CA GLU A 183 3.39 -19.25 4.46
C GLU A 183 2.60 -20.33 5.23
N THR A 184 2.70 -20.34 6.56
CA THR A 184 1.92 -21.28 7.39
C THR A 184 0.41 -21.07 7.20
N SER A 185 -0.04 -19.81 7.12
CA SER A 185 -1.46 -19.48 6.97
C SER A 185 -2.02 -19.84 5.60
N ARG A 186 -1.19 -19.80 4.55
CA ARG A 186 -1.54 -20.24 3.19
C ARG A 186 -2.03 -21.69 3.17
N HIS A 187 -1.40 -22.54 3.98
CA HIS A 187 -1.72 -23.98 4.06
C HIS A 187 -2.86 -24.31 5.03
N ALA A 188 -3.41 -23.33 5.74
CA ALA A 188 -4.53 -23.56 6.65
C ALA A 188 -5.75 -24.10 5.87
N PRO A 189 -6.46 -25.12 6.36
CA PRO A 189 -7.57 -25.74 5.63
C PRO A 189 -8.61 -24.73 5.13
N GLU A 190 -9.01 -23.77 5.98
CA GLU A 190 -9.97 -22.73 5.62
C GLU A 190 -9.47 -21.79 4.51
N VAL A 191 -8.16 -21.53 4.44
CA VAL A 191 -7.55 -20.70 3.39
C VAL A 191 -7.52 -21.46 2.08
N ARG A 192 -7.11 -22.73 2.11
CA ARG A 192 -7.18 -23.62 0.94
C ARG A 192 -8.61 -23.76 0.42
N ASP A 193 -9.60 -23.82 1.30
CA ASP A 193 -11.01 -23.88 0.93
C ASP A 193 -11.48 -22.59 0.25
N ALA A 194 -11.08 -21.43 0.76
CA ALA A 194 -11.34 -20.14 0.13
C ALA A 194 -10.67 -20.02 -1.24
N GLN A 195 -9.41 -20.48 -1.37
CA GLN A 195 -8.69 -20.51 -2.64
C GLN A 195 -9.36 -21.43 -3.66
N ARG A 196 -9.87 -22.61 -3.26
CA ARG A 196 -10.63 -23.49 -4.16
C ARG A 196 -11.92 -22.83 -4.65
N LYS A 197 -12.65 -22.14 -3.77
CA LYS A 197 -13.85 -21.36 -4.16
C LYS A 197 -13.50 -20.23 -5.14
N TRP A 198 -12.38 -19.56 -4.90
CA TRP A 198 -11.85 -18.55 -5.81
C TRP A 198 -11.51 -19.13 -7.18
N HIS A 199 -10.81 -20.27 -7.23
CA HIS A 199 -10.44 -20.95 -8.48
C HIS A 199 -11.67 -21.30 -9.32
N LEU A 200 -12.70 -21.88 -8.69
CA LEU A 200 -13.96 -22.19 -9.38
C LEU A 200 -14.67 -20.94 -9.91
N CYS A 201 -14.59 -19.83 -9.18
CA CYS A 201 -15.13 -18.55 -9.64
C CYS A 201 -14.35 -18.00 -10.85
N MET A 202 -13.02 -18.06 -10.81
CA MET A 202 -12.17 -17.65 -11.94
C MET A 202 -12.42 -18.51 -13.18
N ALA A 203 -12.53 -19.83 -13.02
CA ALA A 203 -12.84 -20.74 -14.10
C ALA A 203 -14.18 -20.40 -14.76
N LYS A 204 -15.21 -20.10 -13.96
CA LYS A 204 -16.52 -19.63 -14.46
C LYS A 204 -16.42 -18.29 -15.19
N ALA A 205 -15.47 -17.44 -14.81
CA ALA A 205 -15.18 -16.17 -15.49
C ALA A 205 -14.28 -16.34 -16.73
N GLY A 206 -13.90 -17.57 -17.10
CA GLY A 206 -13.07 -17.86 -18.27
C GLY A 206 -11.56 -17.79 -18.01
N PHE A 207 -11.12 -17.77 -16.75
CA PHE A 207 -9.71 -17.73 -16.38
C PHE A 207 -9.32 -18.99 -15.58
N ASP A 208 -8.28 -19.68 -16.03
CA ASP A 208 -7.79 -20.87 -15.34
C ASP A 208 -6.51 -20.56 -14.56
N TYR A 209 -6.63 -20.53 -13.23
CA TYR A 209 -5.52 -20.31 -12.31
C TYR A 209 -5.72 -21.14 -11.05
N PRO A 210 -4.69 -21.86 -10.56
CA PRO A 210 -4.83 -22.72 -9.38
C PRO A 210 -5.03 -21.92 -8.09
N GLU A 211 -4.47 -20.71 -8.00
CA GLU A 211 -4.55 -19.85 -6.81
C GLU A 211 -4.32 -18.37 -7.17
N PRO A 212 -4.75 -17.41 -6.32
CA PRO A 212 -4.65 -15.97 -6.61
C PRO A 212 -3.24 -15.49 -6.97
N VAL A 213 -2.20 -16.00 -6.28
CA VAL A 213 -0.82 -15.58 -6.56
C VAL A 213 -0.37 -15.98 -7.97
N ALA A 214 -0.82 -17.11 -8.50
CA ALA A 214 -0.50 -17.54 -9.85
C ALA A 214 -1.11 -16.60 -10.91
N ALA A 215 -2.27 -16.02 -10.63
CA ALA A 215 -2.87 -15.01 -11.50
C ALA A 215 -2.10 -13.68 -11.46
N LEU A 216 -1.67 -13.26 -10.26
CA LEU A 216 -0.91 -12.04 -10.03
C LEU A 216 0.49 -12.08 -10.65
N THR A 217 1.21 -13.19 -10.51
CA THR A 217 2.62 -13.33 -10.94
C THR A 217 2.77 -14.00 -12.31
N SER A 218 1.70 -14.05 -13.10
CA SER A 218 1.72 -14.69 -14.41
C SER A 218 2.65 -13.94 -15.36
N GLU A 219 3.59 -14.64 -16.01
CA GLU A 219 4.57 -14.03 -16.94
C GLU A 219 3.93 -13.28 -18.10
N ARG A 220 2.67 -13.60 -18.44
CA ARG A 220 1.90 -12.89 -19.47
C ARG A 220 1.67 -11.40 -19.15
N TRP A 221 1.93 -10.97 -17.91
CA TRP A 221 1.87 -9.58 -17.46
C TRP A 221 3.22 -8.87 -17.45
N ASN A 222 4.29 -9.50 -17.90
CA ASN A 222 5.61 -8.89 -18.04
C ASN A 222 5.65 -7.95 -19.26
N THR A 223 4.82 -6.92 -19.22
CA THR A 223 4.67 -5.87 -20.23
C THR A 223 5.01 -4.52 -19.61
N PRO A 224 5.40 -3.50 -20.39
CA PRO A 224 5.72 -2.18 -19.83
C PRO A 224 4.54 -1.47 -19.14
N ALA A 225 3.31 -1.82 -19.52
CA ALA A 225 2.09 -1.26 -18.97
C ALA A 225 0.96 -2.29 -18.98
N SER A 226 -0.04 -2.05 -18.13
CA SER A 226 -1.18 -2.96 -17.99
C SER A 226 -1.95 -3.13 -19.30
N THR A 227 -2.20 -4.37 -19.70
CA THR A 227 -2.97 -4.69 -20.92
C THR A 227 -4.48 -4.77 -20.63
N PRO A 228 -5.35 -4.66 -21.65
CA PRO A 228 -6.78 -4.90 -21.46
C PRO A 228 -7.10 -6.29 -20.88
N ALA A 229 -6.39 -7.33 -21.33
CA ALA A 229 -6.55 -8.71 -20.84
C ALA A 229 -6.13 -8.85 -19.36
N GLU A 230 -5.06 -8.17 -18.97
CA GLU A 230 -4.61 -8.11 -17.58
C GLU A 230 -5.65 -7.45 -16.68
N ARG A 231 -6.13 -6.24 -17.05
CA ARG A 231 -7.17 -5.57 -16.26
C ARG A 231 -8.46 -6.39 -16.20
N ALA A 232 -8.83 -7.09 -17.27
CA ALA A 232 -9.97 -8.00 -17.25
C ALA A 232 -9.76 -9.17 -16.26
N THR A 233 -8.57 -9.78 -16.26
CA THR A 233 -8.22 -10.84 -15.31
C THR A 233 -8.21 -10.32 -13.87
N ALA A 234 -7.55 -9.20 -13.60
CA ALA A 234 -7.46 -8.60 -12.26
C ALA A 234 -8.85 -8.20 -11.72
N ARG A 235 -9.75 -7.72 -12.58
CA ARG A 235 -11.16 -7.46 -12.22
C ARG A 235 -11.91 -8.72 -11.80
N ALA A 236 -11.75 -9.81 -12.55
CA ALA A 236 -12.34 -11.09 -12.20
C ALA A 236 -11.74 -11.64 -10.90
N ASP A 237 -10.42 -11.56 -10.75
CA ASP A 237 -9.69 -11.97 -9.55
C ASP A 237 -10.25 -11.29 -8.30
N VAL A 238 -10.29 -9.95 -8.28
CA VAL A 238 -10.83 -9.22 -7.12
C VAL A 238 -12.28 -9.60 -6.83
N THR A 239 -13.11 -9.74 -7.86
CA THR A 239 -14.51 -10.15 -7.71
C THR A 239 -14.63 -11.53 -7.08
N CYS A 240 -13.80 -12.48 -7.53
CA CYS A 240 -13.74 -13.84 -7.01
C CYS A 240 -13.12 -13.90 -5.61
N GLN A 241 -12.13 -13.06 -5.30
CA GLN A 241 -11.55 -12.99 -3.96
C GLN A 241 -12.58 -12.48 -2.95
N ARG A 242 -13.38 -11.47 -3.35
CA ARG A 242 -14.48 -10.94 -2.54
C ARG A 242 -15.56 -12.00 -2.31
N SER A 243 -15.99 -12.71 -3.35
CA SER A 243 -17.04 -13.75 -3.22
C SER A 243 -16.58 -14.94 -2.37
N ALA A 244 -15.33 -15.37 -2.52
CA ALA A 244 -14.73 -16.45 -1.74
C ALA A 244 -14.22 -16.00 -0.35
N LYS A 245 -14.28 -14.69 -0.05
CA LYS A 245 -13.80 -14.07 1.20
C LYS A 245 -12.33 -14.38 1.49
N VAL A 246 -11.49 -14.50 0.46
CA VAL A 246 -10.09 -14.94 0.57
C VAL A 246 -9.32 -14.09 1.58
N MET A 247 -9.34 -12.76 1.43
CA MET A 247 -8.60 -11.85 2.30
C MET A 247 -9.02 -11.97 3.77
N ALA A 248 -10.33 -12.06 4.06
CA ALA A 248 -10.83 -12.11 5.43
C ALA A 248 -10.48 -13.45 6.11
N VAL A 249 -10.62 -14.57 5.39
CA VAL A 249 -10.29 -15.90 5.91
C VAL A 249 -8.78 -16.03 6.13
N TRP A 250 -7.97 -15.56 5.18
CA TRP A 250 -6.52 -15.59 5.28
C TRP A 250 -6.01 -14.70 6.41
N ALA A 251 -6.49 -13.46 6.52
CA ALA A 251 -6.17 -12.56 7.63
C ALA A 251 -6.47 -13.18 9.00
N ALA A 252 -7.62 -13.85 9.13
CA ALA A 252 -8.01 -14.51 10.38
C ALA A 252 -7.10 -15.71 10.70
N ALA A 253 -6.78 -16.54 9.71
CA ALA A 253 -5.85 -17.67 9.86
C ALA A 253 -4.46 -17.19 10.28
N GLU A 254 -3.93 -16.20 9.56
CA GLU A 254 -2.62 -15.63 9.81
C GLU A 254 -2.56 -14.94 11.17
N THR A 255 -3.58 -14.18 11.56
CA THR A 255 -3.67 -13.57 12.89
C THR A 255 -3.50 -14.60 14.01
N ARG A 256 -4.14 -15.77 13.90
CA ARG A 256 -4.00 -16.83 14.91
C ARG A 256 -2.57 -17.39 14.94
N ILE A 257 -1.94 -17.56 13.77
CA ILE A 257 -0.55 -18.02 13.67
C ILE A 257 0.42 -16.99 14.24
N GLN A 258 0.26 -15.71 13.88
CA GLN A 258 1.09 -14.62 14.41
C GLN A 258 0.98 -14.53 15.93
N ARG A 259 -0.22 -14.67 16.51
CA ARG A 259 -0.38 -14.70 17.99
C ARG A 259 0.43 -15.81 18.63
N ARG A 260 0.45 -17.02 18.05
CA ARG A 260 1.30 -18.11 18.54
C ARG A 260 2.78 -17.76 18.39
N LEU A 261 3.22 -17.27 17.23
CA LEU A 261 4.61 -16.87 17.04
C LEU A 261 5.04 -15.78 18.03
N ILE A 262 4.16 -14.82 18.33
CA ILE A 262 4.40 -13.78 19.32
C ILE A 262 4.60 -14.38 20.72
N GLN A 263 3.76 -15.33 21.12
CA GLN A 263 3.90 -16.02 22.42
C GLN A 263 5.26 -16.74 22.53
N HIS A 264 5.68 -17.44 21.47
CA HIS A 264 6.95 -18.18 21.45
C HIS A 264 8.18 -17.26 21.35
N ASN A 265 8.02 -16.03 20.86
CA ASN A 265 9.11 -15.06 20.68
C ASN A 265 8.97 -13.84 21.60
N SER A 266 8.27 -14.00 22.73
CA SER A 266 7.79 -12.89 23.56
C SER A 266 8.92 -11.95 24.00
N TYR A 267 10.03 -12.47 24.54
CA TYR A 267 11.17 -11.67 24.97
C TYR A 267 11.77 -10.85 23.82
N ARG A 268 12.09 -11.51 22.69
CA ARG A 268 12.66 -10.86 21.50
C ARG A 268 11.76 -9.76 20.95
N LEU A 269 10.44 -10.00 20.93
CA LEU A 269 9.46 -9.06 20.42
C LEU A 269 9.20 -7.90 21.40
N HIS A 270 9.23 -8.13 22.72
CA HIS A 270 9.21 -7.02 23.69
C HIS A 270 10.41 -6.09 23.48
N GLU A 271 11.60 -6.66 23.28
CA GLU A 271 12.80 -5.92 22.95
C GLU A 271 12.66 -5.14 21.63
N ALA A 272 12.14 -5.78 20.57
CA ALA A 272 11.89 -5.12 19.29
C ALA A 272 10.91 -3.94 19.43
N LYS A 273 9.81 -4.13 20.16
CA LYS A 273 8.81 -3.08 20.42
C LYS A 273 9.41 -1.91 21.19
N SER A 274 10.23 -2.20 22.19
CA SER A 274 10.92 -1.18 23.00
C SER A 274 11.95 -0.42 22.17
N ARG A 275 12.72 -1.10 21.30
CA ARG A 275 13.63 -0.45 20.34
C ARG A 275 12.87 0.45 19.38
N LYS A 276 11.79 -0.05 18.75
CA LYS A 276 10.91 0.74 17.87
C LYS A 276 10.46 2.03 18.55
N ALA A 277 9.96 1.94 19.79
CA ALA A 277 9.49 3.10 20.54
C ALA A 277 10.60 4.12 20.84
N ARG A 278 11.81 3.66 21.21
CA ARG A 278 12.97 4.53 21.45
C ARG A 278 13.38 5.30 20.19
N TRP A 279 13.48 4.60 19.06
CA TRP A 279 13.80 5.21 17.76
C TRP A 279 12.79 6.28 17.36
N LEU A 280 11.49 5.98 17.47
CA LEU A 280 10.43 6.95 17.11
C LEU A 280 10.39 8.15 18.05
N SER A 281 10.55 7.93 19.36
CA SER A 281 10.60 9.01 20.34
C SER A 281 11.78 9.94 20.07
N ALA A 282 12.96 9.38 19.79
CA ALA A 282 14.15 10.13 19.43
C ALA A 282 13.96 10.96 18.15
N ALA A 283 13.46 10.32 17.09
CA ALA A 283 13.23 10.99 15.81
C ALA A 283 12.27 12.19 15.95
N ARG A 284 11.15 11.99 16.66
CA ARG A 284 10.18 13.08 16.92
C ARG A 284 10.78 14.23 17.71
N ARG A 285 11.69 13.99 18.66
CA ARG A 285 12.38 15.07 19.39
C ARG A 285 13.23 15.93 18.45
N VAL A 286 13.98 15.31 17.55
CA VAL A 286 14.81 16.03 16.57
C VAL A 286 13.95 16.88 15.65
N LEU A 287 12.89 16.29 15.07
CA LEU A 287 11.98 16.99 14.17
C LEU A 287 11.28 18.17 14.84
N ASN A 288 10.82 17.99 16.09
CA ASN A 288 10.17 19.06 16.85
C ASN A 288 11.13 20.22 17.19
N HIS A 289 12.39 19.91 17.50
CA HIS A 289 13.40 20.94 17.74
C HIS A 289 13.67 21.75 16.47
N GLU A 290 13.83 21.07 15.32
CA GLU A 290 14.06 21.72 14.03
C GLU A 290 12.89 22.63 13.60
N GLY A 291 11.65 22.18 13.82
CA GLY A 291 10.48 23.01 13.56
C GLY A 291 10.45 24.30 14.39
N ARG A 292 10.88 24.25 15.66
CA ARG A 292 10.96 25.44 16.53
C ARG A 292 12.05 26.41 16.10
N THR A 293 13.23 25.92 15.73
CA THR A 293 14.34 26.78 15.28
C THR A 293 13.97 27.51 13.99
N ASN A 294 13.32 26.82 13.05
CA ASN A 294 12.88 27.45 11.80
C ASN A 294 11.79 28.51 12.03
N HIS A 295 10.86 28.26 12.96
CA HIS A 295 9.83 29.23 13.30
C HIS A 295 10.40 30.49 13.99
N GLN A 296 11.38 30.31 14.88
CA GLN A 296 12.07 31.44 15.53
C GLN A 296 12.86 32.29 14.53
N HIS A 297 13.55 31.68 13.56
CA HIS A 297 14.23 32.44 12.50
C HIS A 297 13.25 33.23 11.64
N HIS A 298 12.09 32.65 11.29
CA HIS A 298 11.09 33.36 10.48
C HIS A 298 10.45 34.56 11.20
N LEU A 299 10.38 34.55 12.54
CA LEU A 299 9.85 35.66 13.34
C LEU A 299 10.88 36.77 13.57
N SER A 300 12.18 36.49 13.43
CA SER A 300 13.25 37.50 13.57
C SER A 300 13.56 38.25 12.27
N ASP A 301 13.11 37.72 11.13
CA ASP A 301 13.28 38.32 9.79
C ASP A 301 12.04 39.13 9.33
N GLN A 302 11.02 39.29 10.19
CA GLN A 302 9.85 40.17 10.00
C GLN A 302 9.95 41.39 10.91
#